data_AF-A0A1F5B4S8-F1
#
_entry.id   AF-A0A1F5B4S8-F1
#
_cell.length_a   1.000
_cell.length_b   1.000
_cell.length_c   1.000
_cell.angle_alpha   90.00
_cell.angle_beta   90.00
_cell.angle_gamma   90.00
#
_symmetry.space_group_name_H-M   'P 1'
#
loop_
_entity.id
_entity.type
_entity.pdbx_description
1 polymer ?
#
loop_
_entity_poly.entity_id
_entity_poly.type
_entity_poly.pdbx_seq_one_letter_code
_entity_poly.pdbx_strand_id
1 'polypeptide(L)'
;MKKKSHILPIRAVGAAGLLVWIVLLASAGLPAGAAQAQEKLDSLTVGRKLQMVSKALAETRDVWVALPAGYENGQERYPVLIQLGDLSHLRYSVPVVDVLAGNDHIPAMIVVALPDPTPRHHYRDTTPTAVDYLPGSGGAPRFLRFLNEELIPHLEANYRTQPYRILCGHGLSGLFAVYTLLESPGSFGGVITDGASLTYNGSAILKLAEAKLADPRVRGSVYLGAGNEAETIPGLQALARLLERRAYPGLEWTLEVERDEDQGTAAVPVFFKGLKWIFRAWRIPVEAAAKGLDAVRAYYAGLSEKFGYDIPVTEKTLAGRGLQLVREQRFDDAAALFMLNARAYPDSHAAFQNLAFLYERIRDWKQAAAYYEKAAEKAGSAQPDLAKYYRAQAERLKK
;
A
#
# COMPACT_ATOMS: atom_id res chain seq x y z
N MET A 1 35.04 33.39 -57.61
CA MET A 1 35.77 32.11 -57.66
C MET A 1 34.92 31.05 -56.96
N LYS A 2 34.55 29.99 -57.70
CA LYS A 2 33.69 28.87 -57.25
C LYS A 2 34.52 27.76 -56.59
N LYS A 3 34.03 27.17 -55.50
CA LYS A 3 34.24 25.77 -55.05
C LYS A 3 32.99 25.36 -54.25
N LYS A 4 32.08 24.57 -54.84
CA LYS A 4 31.90 23.11 -54.73
C LYS A 4 31.42 22.65 -53.35
N SER A 5 30.19 22.14 -53.31
CA SER A 5 29.84 20.89 -52.61
C SER A 5 28.62 20.25 -53.29
N HIS A 6 28.75 18.95 -53.56
CA HIS A 6 27.80 18.11 -54.28
C HIS A 6 26.61 17.70 -53.40
N ILE A 7 25.41 17.73 -53.95
CA ILE A 7 24.23 17.00 -53.46
C ILE A 7 23.65 16.25 -54.66
N LEU A 8 23.51 14.92 -54.54
CA LEU A 8 22.62 14.10 -55.35
C LEU A 8 21.23 14.09 -54.68
N PRO A 9 20.15 14.00 -55.47
CA PRO A 9 19.37 12.77 -55.36
C PRO A 9 18.84 12.21 -56.68
N ILE A 10 18.37 10.97 -56.53
CA ILE A 10 18.06 9.93 -57.49
C ILE A 10 16.73 10.20 -58.20
N ARG A 11 16.70 9.88 -59.50
CA ARG A 11 15.55 9.97 -60.39
C ARG A 11 14.52 8.88 -60.10
N ALA A 12 13.25 9.28 -60.10
CA ALA A 12 12.09 8.42 -60.31
C ALA A 12 11.95 8.04 -61.79
N VAL A 13 11.67 6.77 -62.07
CA VAL A 13 11.02 6.24 -63.27
C VAL A 13 10.21 5.05 -62.75
N GLY A 14 8.88 4.94 -62.88
CA GLY A 14 8.04 5.35 -64.00
C GLY A 14 7.59 4.07 -64.72
N ALA A 15 6.37 3.64 -64.43
CA ALA A 15 5.77 2.34 -64.76
C ALA A 15 5.73 1.99 -66.26
N ALA A 16 5.85 0.68 -66.59
CA ALA A 16 5.06 -0.01 -67.61
C ALA A 16 5.40 -1.52 -67.63
N GLY A 17 4.38 -2.39 -67.63
CA GLY A 17 4.52 -3.80 -67.98
C GLY A 17 3.60 -4.76 -67.24
N LEU A 18 2.31 -4.78 -67.62
CA LEU A 18 1.34 -5.82 -67.25
C LEU A 18 1.82 -7.21 -67.74
N LEU A 19 1.82 -8.20 -66.84
CA LEU A 19 1.67 -9.61 -67.21
C LEU A 19 0.90 -10.32 -66.07
N VAL A 20 -0.39 -10.49 -66.32
CA VAL A 20 -1.32 -11.24 -65.47
C VAL A 20 -0.99 -12.73 -65.61
N TRP A 21 -0.44 -13.32 -64.55
CA TRP A 21 -0.43 -14.78 -64.39
C TRP A 21 -1.56 -15.16 -63.43
N ILE A 22 -2.66 -15.67 -63.98
CA ILE A 22 -3.67 -16.41 -63.22
C ILE A 22 -3.05 -17.77 -62.93
N VAL A 23 -2.52 -17.95 -61.72
CA VAL A 23 -2.19 -19.27 -61.20
C VAL A 23 -3.43 -19.83 -60.52
N LEU A 24 -4.13 -20.73 -61.23
CA LEU A 24 -5.11 -21.66 -60.70
C LEU A 24 -4.37 -22.65 -59.78
N LEU A 25 -4.28 -22.33 -58.48
CA LEU A 25 -3.86 -23.31 -57.47
C LEU A 25 -5.08 -24.11 -57.03
N ALA A 26 -5.09 -25.35 -57.52
CA ALA A 26 -5.99 -26.41 -57.16
C ALA A 26 -6.07 -26.56 -55.63
N SER A 27 -7.30 -26.66 -55.13
CA SER A 27 -7.67 -27.02 -53.78
C SER A 27 -7.18 -28.43 -53.44
N ALA A 28 -5.94 -28.53 -52.95
CA ALA A 28 -5.49 -29.65 -52.15
C ALA A 28 -6.02 -29.44 -50.73
N GLY A 29 -6.86 -30.36 -50.26
CA GLY A 29 -7.45 -30.33 -48.93
C GLY A 29 -6.37 -30.23 -47.85
N LEU A 30 -6.23 -29.04 -47.26
CA LEU A 30 -5.54 -28.85 -46.00
C LEU A 30 -6.35 -29.57 -44.92
N PRO A 31 -5.74 -30.42 -44.07
CA PRO A 31 -6.44 -30.97 -42.93
C PRO A 31 -6.92 -29.82 -42.05
N ALA A 32 -8.25 -29.62 -42.02
CA ALA A 32 -8.92 -28.84 -41.01
C ALA A 32 -8.71 -29.56 -39.67
N GLY A 33 -7.82 -29.04 -38.83
CA GLY A 33 -7.62 -29.64 -37.51
C GLY A 33 -6.26 -29.39 -36.86
N ALA A 34 -5.78 -28.15 -36.87
CA ALA A 34 -4.91 -27.68 -35.80
C ALA A 34 -5.62 -26.48 -35.17
N ALA A 35 -6.55 -26.75 -34.25
CA ALA A 35 -6.89 -25.75 -33.26
C ALA A 35 -5.60 -25.45 -32.50
N GLN A 36 -4.93 -24.34 -32.85
CA GLN A 36 -3.91 -23.80 -31.97
C GLN A 36 -4.59 -23.60 -30.63
N ALA A 37 -4.20 -24.39 -29.63
CA ALA A 37 -4.62 -24.16 -28.26
C ALA A 37 -4.28 -22.70 -27.96
N GLN A 38 -5.31 -21.87 -27.82
CA GLN A 38 -5.11 -20.48 -27.47
C GLN A 38 -4.42 -20.49 -26.11
N GLU A 39 -3.17 -20.03 -26.09
CA GLU A 39 -2.35 -20.04 -24.88
C GLU A 39 -3.13 -19.33 -23.77
N LYS A 40 -3.42 -20.04 -22.68
CA LYS A 40 -4.15 -19.47 -21.55
C LYS A 40 -3.18 -18.54 -20.83
N LEU A 41 -3.17 -17.29 -21.25
CA LEU A 41 -2.41 -16.23 -20.61
C LEU A 41 -3.17 -15.76 -19.37
N ASP A 42 -2.62 -16.03 -18.19
CA ASP A 42 -3.11 -15.42 -16.96
C ASP A 42 -2.60 -13.98 -16.87
N SER A 43 -3.50 -13.01 -16.64
CA SER A 43 -3.14 -11.60 -16.54
C SER A 43 -2.96 -11.18 -15.07
N LEU A 44 -1.86 -10.48 -14.78
CA LEU A 44 -1.67 -9.82 -13.49
C LEU A 44 -2.34 -8.44 -13.53
N THR A 45 -3.53 -8.34 -12.94
CA THR A 45 -4.27 -7.07 -12.84
C THR A 45 -4.00 -6.42 -11.49
N VAL A 46 -3.39 -5.23 -11.48
CA VAL A 46 -3.06 -4.50 -10.25
C VAL A 46 -4.28 -3.81 -9.63
N GLY A 47 -5.25 -3.40 -10.45
CA GLY A 47 -6.47 -2.74 -9.98
C GLY A 47 -7.52 -2.59 -11.07
N ARG A 48 -8.74 -2.21 -10.67
CA ARG A 48 -9.88 -1.99 -11.55
C ARG A 48 -10.16 -0.49 -11.67
N LYS A 49 -10.38 -0.02 -12.90
CA LYS A 49 -10.79 1.36 -13.16
C LYS A 49 -12.30 1.50 -13.07
N LEU A 50 -12.76 2.55 -12.39
CA LEU A 50 -14.13 3.05 -12.44
C LEU A 50 -14.11 4.52 -12.84
N GLN A 51 -15.20 5.00 -13.45
CA GLN A 51 -15.37 6.39 -13.81
C GLN A 51 -16.40 7.03 -12.88
N MET A 52 -16.02 8.09 -12.20
CA MET A 52 -16.87 8.78 -11.24
C MET A 52 -17.23 10.17 -11.74
N VAL A 53 -18.52 10.41 -11.96
CA VAL A 53 -19.03 11.74 -12.32
C VAL A 53 -19.04 12.61 -11.06
N SER A 54 -18.22 13.66 -11.06
CA SER A 54 -18.07 14.56 -9.92
C SER A 54 -18.90 15.83 -10.09
N LYS A 55 -19.72 16.15 -9.08
CA LYS A 55 -20.43 17.44 -9.02
C LYS A 55 -19.49 18.52 -8.51
N ALA A 56 -18.67 18.23 -7.51
CA ALA A 56 -17.69 19.16 -6.94
C ALA A 56 -16.68 19.66 -7.99
N LEU A 57 -16.24 18.79 -8.89
CA LEU A 57 -15.30 19.11 -9.98
C LEU A 57 -15.99 19.47 -11.30
N ALA A 58 -17.27 19.13 -11.47
CA ALA A 58 -18.03 19.30 -12.71
C ALA A 58 -17.37 18.56 -13.91
N GLU A 59 -16.83 17.38 -13.65
CA GLU A 59 -16.14 16.53 -14.63
C GLU A 59 -16.21 15.06 -14.20
N THR A 60 -15.78 14.15 -15.08
CA THR A 60 -15.64 12.72 -14.77
C THR A 60 -14.19 12.42 -14.41
N ARG A 61 -13.96 11.75 -13.28
CA ARG A 61 -12.64 11.30 -12.82
C ARG A 61 -12.48 9.80 -13.00
N ASP A 62 -11.34 9.39 -13.53
CA ASP A 62 -10.91 8.00 -13.47
C ASP A 62 -10.39 7.70 -12.05
N VAL A 63 -10.91 6.65 -11.44
CA VAL A 63 -10.53 6.16 -10.11
C VAL A 63 -10.10 4.70 -10.25
N TRP A 64 -8.92 4.37 -9.77
CA TRP A 64 -8.41 3.00 -9.79
C TRP A 64 -8.46 2.41 -8.40
N VAL A 65 -9.06 1.23 -8.25
CA VAL A 65 -9.17 0.53 -6.96
C VAL A 65 -8.48 -0.83 -7.05
N ALA A 66 -7.53 -1.05 -6.15
CA ALA A 66 -6.86 -2.33 -5.93
C ALA A 66 -7.30 -2.90 -4.58
N LEU A 67 -7.76 -4.15 -4.61
CA LEU A 67 -8.26 -4.85 -3.44
C LEU A 67 -7.17 -5.79 -2.90
N PRO A 68 -7.04 -5.92 -1.57
CA PRO A 68 -6.02 -6.78 -0.98
C PRO A 68 -6.26 -8.25 -1.31
N ALA A 69 -5.20 -9.06 -1.27
CA ALA A 69 -5.29 -10.49 -1.50
C ALA A 69 -6.32 -11.16 -0.55
N GLY A 70 -7.17 -12.03 -1.10
CA GLY A 70 -8.21 -12.73 -0.34
C GLY A 70 -9.47 -11.90 -0.08
N TYR A 71 -9.57 -10.65 -0.55
CA TYR A 71 -10.74 -9.78 -0.36
C TYR A 71 -12.04 -10.51 -0.70
N GLU A 72 -12.16 -11.11 -1.89
CA GLU A 72 -13.40 -11.74 -2.37
C GLU A 72 -13.90 -12.91 -1.51
N ASN A 73 -12.99 -13.60 -0.82
CA ASN A 73 -13.30 -14.77 0.01
C ASN A 73 -13.44 -14.43 1.50
N GLY A 74 -13.24 -13.15 1.86
CA GLY A 74 -13.21 -12.69 3.24
C GLY A 74 -14.32 -11.70 3.58
N GLN A 75 -14.60 -11.57 4.88
CA GLN A 75 -15.51 -10.56 5.43
C GLN A 75 -14.77 -9.43 6.15
N GLU A 76 -13.43 -9.45 6.10
CA GLU A 76 -12.59 -8.42 6.71
C GLU A 76 -12.84 -7.04 6.05
N ARG A 77 -12.68 -5.99 6.87
CA ARG A 77 -12.71 -4.60 6.46
C ARG A 77 -11.30 -4.03 6.49
N TYR A 78 -11.00 -3.14 5.55
CA TYR A 78 -9.64 -2.68 5.28
C TYR A 78 -9.51 -1.15 5.36
N PRO A 79 -8.45 -0.61 5.97
CA PRO A 79 -8.06 0.79 5.79
C PRO A 79 -7.88 1.15 4.32
N VAL A 80 -8.00 2.43 3.99
CA VAL A 80 -7.88 2.93 2.62
C VAL A 80 -6.65 3.80 2.46
N LEU A 81 -5.80 3.48 1.49
CA LEU A 81 -4.73 4.35 1.03
C LEU A 81 -5.17 5.04 -0.25
N ILE A 82 -5.19 6.37 -0.26
CA ILE A 82 -5.44 7.19 -1.45
C ILE A 82 -4.11 7.74 -1.95
N GLN A 83 -3.69 7.31 -3.13
CA GLN A 83 -2.50 7.76 -3.84
C GLN A 83 -2.89 8.81 -4.89
N LEU A 84 -2.35 10.03 -4.75
CA LEU A 84 -2.51 11.11 -5.72
C LEU A 84 -1.34 11.13 -6.72
N GLY A 85 -1.54 11.83 -7.84
CA GLY A 85 -0.52 12.02 -8.87
C GLY A 85 -0.85 11.23 -10.13
N ASP A 86 0.10 10.46 -10.66
CA ASP A 86 -0.10 9.72 -11.91
C ASP A 86 -0.42 8.23 -11.69
N LEU A 87 -0.77 7.53 -12.78
CA LEU A 87 -1.03 6.10 -12.73
C LEU A 87 0.26 5.26 -12.53
N SER A 88 1.43 5.84 -12.74
CA SER A 88 2.70 5.16 -12.47
C SER A 88 2.88 4.90 -10.97
N HIS A 89 2.31 5.77 -10.12
CA HIS A 89 2.37 5.59 -8.67
C HIS A 89 1.67 4.29 -8.21
N LEU A 90 0.54 3.94 -8.83
CA LEU A 90 -0.15 2.68 -8.53
C LEU A 90 0.75 1.45 -8.78
N ARG A 91 1.67 1.53 -9.74
CA ARG A 91 2.56 0.42 -10.11
C ARG A 91 3.57 0.06 -9.03
N TYR A 92 3.89 0.98 -8.10
CA TYR A 92 4.69 0.65 -6.92
C TYR A 92 3.84 0.57 -5.64
N SER A 93 2.75 1.35 -5.52
CA SER A 93 1.97 1.40 -4.28
C SER A 93 1.38 0.05 -3.89
N VAL A 94 0.78 -0.67 -4.84
CA VAL A 94 0.14 -1.97 -4.56
C VAL A 94 1.18 -3.04 -4.17
N PRO A 95 2.25 -3.30 -4.96
CA PRO A 95 3.26 -4.27 -4.56
C PRO A 95 3.95 -3.95 -3.22
N VAL A 96 4.19 -2.66 -2.93
CA VAL A 96 4.76 -2.26 -1.63
C VAL A 96 3.79 -2.56 -0.49
N VAL A 97 2.51 -2.22 -0.65
CA VAL A 97 1.48 -2.56 0.34
C VAL A 97 1.38 -4.08 0.53
N ASP A 98 1.37 -4.86 -0.55
CA ASP A 98 1.31 -6.33 -0.48
C ASP A 98 2.51 -6.92 0.25
N VAL A 99 3.73 -6.46 -0.06
CA VAL A 99 4.96 -6.92 0.60
C VAL A 99 4.94 -6.58 2.09
N LEU A 100 4.56 -5.35 2.45
CA LEU A 100 4.53 -4.92 3.85
C LEU A 100 3.42 -5.65 4.63
N ALA A 101 2.23 -5.78 4.05
CA ALA A 101 1.08 -6.46 4.67
C ALA A 101 1.30 -7.97 4.80
N GLY A 102 1.83 -8.62 3.75
CA GLY A 102 2.17 -10.05 3.78
C GLY A 102 3.29 -10.41 4.77
N ASN A 103 4.03 -9.40 5.23
CA ASN A 103 5.01 -9.53 6.31
C ASN A 103 4.56 -8.87 7.61
N ASP A 104 3.27 -8.61 7.82
CA ASP A 104 2.73 -8.04 9.07
C ASP A 104 3.35 -6.69 9.49
N HIS A 105 3.92 -5.91 8.58
CA HIS A 105 4.44 -4.57 8.90
C HIS A 105 3.33 -3.50 8.92
N ILE A 106 2.27 -3.72 8.15
CA ILE A 106 1.10 -2.85 8.02
C ILE A 106 -0.16 -3.75 7.92
N PRO A 107 -1.38 -3.23 8.16
CA PRO A 107 -2.59 -3.95 7.76
C PRO A 107 -2.64 -4.14 6.23
N ALA A 108 -3.31 -5.17 5.75
CA ALA A 108 -3.77 -5.17 4.37
C ALA A 108 -4.70 -3.97 4.13
N MET A 109 -4.62 -3.34 2.95
CA MET A 109 -5.33 -2.10 2.65
C MET A 109 -5.99 -2.16 1.27
N ILE A 110 -7.08 -1.41 1.10
CA ILE A 110 -7.57 -1.03 -0.22
C ILE A 110 -6.71 0.14 -0.71
N VAL A 111 -6.11 0.01 -1.90
CA VAL A 111 -5.33 1.08 -2.52
C VAL A 111 -6.17 1.73 -3.60
N VAL A 112 -6.34 3.04 -3.51
CA VAL A 112 -7.09 3.86 -4.46
C VAL A 112 -6.13 4.84 -5.11
N ALA A 113 -5.93 4.75 -6.42
CA ALA A 113 -5.17 5.75 -7.16
C ALA A 113 -6.12 6.69 -7.91
N LEU A 114 -5.81 7.98 -7.80
CA LEU A 114 -6.57 9.06 -8.41
C LEU A 114 -5.67 9.82 -9.40
N PRO A 115 -5.49 9.30 -10.63
CA PRO A 115 -4.62 9.91 -11.61
C PRO A 115 -5.13 11.28 -12.06
N ASP A 116 -4.23 12.24 -12.19
CA ASP A 116 -4.53 13.53 -12.79
C ASP A 116 -4.85 13.36 -14.29
N PRO A 117 -6.01 13.85 -14.78
CA PRO A 117 -6.35 13.72 -16.20
C PRO A 117 -5.38 14.46 -17.13
N THR A 118 -4.89 15.62 -16.69
CA THR A 118 -3.89 16.42 -17.42
C THR A 118 -3.03 17.22 -16.42
N PRO A 119 -1.87 17.76 -16.83
CA PRO A 119 -1.07 18.64 -15.97
C PRO A 119 -1.84 19.86 -15.44
N ARG A 120 -2.81 20.40 -16.20
CA ARG A 120 -3.64 21.51 -15.71
C ARG A 120 -4.55 21.09 -14.54
N HIS A 121 -5.07 19.86 -14.57
CA HIS A 121 -5.85 19.33 -13.45
C HIS A 121 -4.95 19.13 -12.23
N HIS A 122 -3.73 18.62 -12.43
CA HIS A 122 -2.75 18.50 -11.35
C HIS A 122 -2.54 19.85 -10.65
N TYR A 123 -2.23 20.92 -11.41
CA TYR A 123 -2.05 22.26 -10.83
C TYR A 123 -3.30 22.76 -10.13
N ARG A 124 -4.48 22.63 -10.76
CA ARG A 124 -5.76 23.06 -10.20
C ARG A 124 -6.06 22.36 -8.88
N ASP A 125 -6.04 21.03 -8.88
CA ASP A 125 -6.57 20.20 -7.80
C ASP A 125 -5.64 20.20 -6.59
N THR A 126 -4.34 20.40 -6.80
CA THR A 126 -3.34 20.22 -5.74
C THR A 126 -2.78 21.52 -5.15
N THR A 127 -3.24 22.68 -5.62
CA THR A 127 -2.78 23.99 -5.10
C THR A 127 -3.90 24.73 -4.34
N PRO A 128 -3.63 25.19 -3.10
CA PRO A 128 -4.61 25.91 -2.26
C PRO A 128 -5.04 27.29 -2.79
N THR A 129 -4.13 27.98 -3.48
CA THR A 129 -4.30 29.37 -3.93
C THR A 129 -3.97 29.48 -5.41
N ALA A 130 -4.51 30.47 -6.11
CA ALA A 130 -4.13 30.73 -7.49
C ALA A 130 -2.85 31.58 -7.56
N VAL A 131 -2.01 31.34 -8.57
CA VAL A 131 -0.81 32.13 -8.89
C VAL A 131 -0.66 32.29 -10.41
N ASP A 132 -0.12 33.43 -10.84
CA ASP A 132 0.00 33.79 -12.26
C ASP A 132 0.96 32.89 -13.04
N TYR A 133 2.06 32.46 -12.41
CA TYR A 133 3.07 31.60 -13.04
C TYR A 133 2.63 30.14 -13.19
N LEU A 134 1.50 29.76 -12.60
CA LEU A 134 0.90 28.43 -12.74
C LEU A 134 -0.60 28.55 -13.09
N PRO A 135 -0.94 28.93 -14.34
CA PRO A 135 -2.32 29.19 -14.73
C PRO A 135 -3.23 27.98 -14.50
N GLY A 136 -4.37 28.23 -13.85
CA GLY A 136 -5.35 27.20 -13.48
C GLY A 136 -5.19 26.63 -12.07
N SER A 137 -4.22 27.11 -11.29
CA SER A 137 -4.05 26.79 -9.85
C SER A 137 -5.18 27.33 -8.96
N GLY A 138 -5.24 26.86 -7.71
CA GLY A 138 -6.15 27.34 -6.66
C GLY A 138 -7.44 26.54 -6.46
N GLY A 139 -7.54 25.34 -7.04
CA GLY A 139 -8.72 24.50 -6.99
C GLY A 139 -8.77 23.48 -5.84
N ALA A 140 -7.75 23.41 -4.98
CA ALA A 140 -7.71 22.45 -3.87
C ALA A 140 -8.97 22.44 -2.98
N PRO A 141 -9.65 23.57 -2.65
CA PRO A 141 -10.90 23.49 -1.90
C PRO A 141 -12.00 22.69 -2.61
N ARG A 142 -12.08 22.74 -3.95
CA ARG A 142 -13.05 21.94 -4.72
C ARG A 142 -12.65 20.46 -4.75
N PHE A 143 -11.35 20.19 -4.89
CA PHE A 143 -10.82 18.84 -4.90
C PHE A 143 -10.96 18.15 -3.54
N LEU A 144 -10.76 18.88 -2.44
CA LEU A 144 -11.01 18.38 -1.09
C LEU A 144 -12.48 18.02 -0.88
N ARG A 145 -13.43 18.82 -1.39
CA ARG A 145 -14.86 18.46 -1.37
C ARG A 145 -15.14 17.20 -2.18
N PHE A 146 -14.55 17.06 -3.37
CA PHE A 146 -14.65 15.82 -4.13
C PHE A 146 -14.20 14.60 -3.32
N LEU A 147 -13.06 14.68 -2.63
CA LEU A 147 -12.58 13.57 -1.80
C LEU A 147 -13.55 13.24 -0.66
N ASN A 148 -13.98 14.25 0.09
CA ASN A 148 -14.79 14.07 1.31
C ASN A 148 -16.27 13.76 1.04
N GLU A 149 -16.87 14.39 0.03
CA GLU A 149 -18.32 14.35 -0.22
C GLU A 149 -18.71 13.36 -1.31
N GLU A 150 -17.76 12.91 -2.14
CA GLU A 150 -18.04 12.03 -3.28
C GLU A 150 -17.20 10.75 -3.24
N LEU A 151 -15.86 10.86 -3.27
CA LEU A 151 -14.98 9.68 -3.36
C LEU A 151 -15.07 8.80 -2.11
N ILE A 152 -14.84 9.37 -0.92
CA ILE A 152 -14.84 8.60 0.33
C ILE A 152 -16.20 7.92 0.56
N PRO A 153 -17.35 8.62 0.45
CA PRO A 153 -18.67 7.98 0.58
C PRO A 153 -18.90 6.87 -0.45
N HIS A 154 -18.44 7.06 -1.70
CA HIS A 154 -18.54 6.01 -2.72
C HIS A 154 -17.73 4.76 -2.32
N LEU A 155 -16.51 4.94 -1.79
CA LEU A 155 -15.68 3.83 -1.34
C LEU A 155 -16.30 3.09 -0.15
N GLU A 156 -16.87 3.83 0.82
CA GLU A 156 -17.55 3.25 1.98
C GLU A 156 -18.80 2.44 1.60
N ALA A 157 -19.54 2.89 0.58
CA ALA A 157 -20.76 2.23 0.13
C ALA A 157 -20.49 0.95 -0.69
N ASN A 158 -19.38 0.90 -1.43
CA ASN A 158 -19.11 -0.16 -2.41
C ASN A 158 -18.02 -1.15 -1.96
N TYR A 159 -17.26 -0.83 -0.92
CA TYR A 159 -16.16 -1.67 -0.43
C TYR A 159 -16.19 -1.83 1.09
N ARG A 160 -15.62 -2.93 1.58
CA ARG A 160 -15.43 -3.23 3.01
C ARG A 160 -14.30 -2.37 3.56
N THR A 161 -14.60 -1.11 3.83
CA THR A 161 -13.62 -0.14 4.36
C THR A 161 -13.65 -0.07 5.89
N GLN A 162 -12.51 0.32 6.46
CA GLN A 162 -12.32 0.84 7.81
C GLN A 162 -12.24 2.39 7.75
N PRO A 163 -12.50 3.10 8.86
CA PRO A 163 -12.46 4.56 8.91
C PRO A 163 -11.04 5.15 8.77
N TYR A 164 -9.98 4.36 8.98
CA TYR A 164 -8.61 4.86 8.86
C TYR A 164 -8.20 5.02 7.40
N ARG A 165 -7.77 6.23 7.05
CA ARG A 165 -7.39 6.62 5.69
C ARG A 165 -6.02 7.26 5.67
N ILE A 166 -5.23 6.92 4.67
CA ILE A 166 -3.93 7.55 4.39
C ILE A 166 -4.03 8.30 3.06
N LEU A 167 -3.58 9.54 3.02
CA LEU A 167 -3.39 10.30 1.78
C LEU A 167 -1.91 10.39 1.44
N CYS A 168 -1.52 9.97 0.24
CA CYS A 168 -0.15 10.02 -0.24
C CYS A 168 -0.04 10.91 -1.49
N GLY A 169 0.96 11.80 -1.52
CA GLY A 169 1.17 12.70 -2.65
C GLY A 169 2.62 13.12 -2.85
N HIS A 170 3.01 13.23 -4.11
CA HIS A 170 4.31 13.75 -4.56
C HIS A 170 4.20 15.23 -4.95
N GLY A 171 5.21 16.07 -4.65
CA GLY A 171 5.28 17.44 -5.15
C GLY A 171 4.08 18.30 -4.72
N LEU A 172 3.32 18.83 -5.69
CA LEU A 172 2.10 19.60 -5.40
C LEU A 172 1.00 18.72 -4.78
N SER A 173 0.92 17.43 -5.11
CA SER A 173 0.02 16.50 -4.41
C SER A 173 0.42 16.33 -2.94
N GLY A 174 1.71 16.43 -2.61
CA GLY A 174 2.20 16.47 -1.22
C GLY A 174 1.80 17.75 -0.50
N LEU A 175 1.89 18.91 -1.19
CA LEU A 175 1.34 20.18 -0.70
C LEU A 175 -0.15 20.06 -0.40
N PHE A 176 -0.92 19.45 -1.30
CA PHE A 176 -2.35 19.21 -1.09
C PHE A 176 -2.61 18.30 0.11
N ALA A 177 -1.81 17.26 0.31
CA ALA A 177 -1.98 16.37 1.46
C ALA A 177 -1.77 17.10 2.80
N VAL A 178 -0.75 17.98 2.89
CA VAL A 178 -0.59 18.88 4.04
C VAL A 178 -1.78 19.83 4.18
N TYR A 179 -2.28 20.38 3.08
CA TYR A 179 -3.48 21.22 3.09
C TYR A 179 -4.71 20.49 3.66
N THR A 180 -4.93 19.21 3.31
CA THR A 180 -6.06 18.44 3.85
C THR A 180 -5.99 18.24 5.35
N LEU A 181 -4.78 18.06 5.91
CA LEU A 181 -4.58 17.92 7.35
C LEU A 181 -5.02 19.18 8.10
N LEU A 182 -4.79 20.35 7.50
CA LEU A 182 -5.05 21.66 8.12
C LEU A 182 -6.48 22.14 7.92
N GLU A 183 -7.08 21.91 6.75
CA GLU A 183 -8.43 22.40 6.42
C GLU A 183 -9.55 21.38 6.61
N SER A 184 -9.23 20.09 6.65
CA SER A 184 -10.20 19.03 6.94
C SER A 184 -9.68 18.03 7.98
N PRO A 185 -9.39 18.49 9.22
CA PRO A 185 -8.87 17.61 10.25
C PRO A 185 -9.82 16.44 10.52
N GLY A 186 -9.28 15.22 10.51
CA GLY A 186 -10.05 13.97 10.69
C GLY A 186 -10.45 13.26 9.40
N SER A 187 -10.35 13.89 8.22
CA SER A 187 -10.59 13.20 6.93
C SER A 187 -9.58 12.09 6.65
N PHE A 188 -8.34 12.31 7.06
CA PHE A 188 -7.23 11.37 6.89
C PHE A 188 -6.53 11.17 8.24
N GLY A 189 -6.36 9.91 8.64
CA GLY A 189 -5.61 9.55 9.85
C GLY A 189 -4.10 9.54 9.62
N GLY A 190 -3.66 9.46 8.35
CA GLY A 190 -2.27 9.56 7.96
C GLY A 190 -2.06 10.38 6.69
N VAL A 191 -0.93 11.08 6.63
CA VAL A 191 -0.43 11.78 5.44
C VAL A 191 1.00 11.33 5.18
N ILE A 192 1.29 10.92 3.94
CA ILE A 192 2.65 10.68 3.46
C ILE A 192 2.90 11.68 2.33
N THR A 193 3.97 12.45 2.44
CA THR A 193 4.38 13.35 1.37
C THR A 193 5.74 12.97 0.85
N ASP A 194 5.88 12.91 -0.47
CA ASP A 194 7.16 12.79 -1.15
C ASP A 194 7.50 14.11 -1.83
N GLY A 195 8.52 14.79 -1.33
CA GLY A 195 8.98 16.06 -1.88
C GLY A 195 7.89 17.13 -1.92
N ALA A 196 7.12 17.32 -0.84
CA ALA A 196 6.02 18.29 -0.85
C ALA A 196 6.49 19.72 -1.21
N SER A 197 5.82 20.34 -2.17
CA SER A 197 6.16 21.69 -2.67
C SER A 197 5.70 22.81 -1.73
N LEU A 198 6.20 22.82 -0.49
CA LEU A 198 5.74 23.73 0.57
C LEU A 198 6.20 25.18 0.40
N THR A 199 7.07 25.46 -0.58
CA THR A 199 7.50 26.82 -0.97
C THR A 199 6.53 27.48 -1.95
N TYR A 200 5.55 26.73 -2.46
CA TYR A 200 4.51 27.23 -3.36
C TYR A 200 3.83 28.51 -2.85
N ASN A 201 3.62 29.47 -3.76
CA ASN A 201 3.02 30.78 -3.49
C ASN A 201 3.63 31.49 -2.27
N GLY A 202 4.96 31.61 -2.24
CA GLY A 202 5.66 32.25 -1.12
C GLY A 202 5.43 31.55 0.22
N SER A 203 5.37 30.22 0.18
CA SER A 203 5.12 29.35 1.34
C SER A 203 3.81 29.64 2.08
N ALA A 204 2.74 29.98 1.35
CA ALA A 204 1.43 30.27 1.94
C ALA A 204 0.90 29.14 2.86
N ILE A 205 1.23 27.89 2.55
CA ILE A 205 0.87 26.74 3.38
C ILE A 205 1.49 26.78 4.79
N LEU A 206 2.68 27.36 4.95
CA LEU A 206 3.32 27.49 6.26
C LEU A 206 2.59 28.51 7.15
N LYS A 207 2.12 29.61 6.56
CA LYS A 207 1.25 30.58 7.27
C LYS A 207 -0.06 29.93 7.68
N LEU A 208 -0.63 29.09 6.81
CA LEU A 208 -1.83 28.33 7.15
C LEU A 208 -1.57 27.35 8.29
N ALA A 209 -0.43 26.64 8.25
CA ALA A 209 -0.01 25.73 9.32
C ALA A 209 0.16 26.46 10.66
N GLU A 210 0.81 27.63 10.69
CA GLU A 210 0.91 28.48 11.88
C GLU A 210 -0.47 28.80 12.49
N ALA A 211 -1.46 29.11 11.65
CA ALA A 211 -2.81 29.44 12.10
C ALA A 211 -3.63 28.22 12.57
N LYS A 212 -3.45 27.05 11.95
CA LYS A 212 -4.37 25.91 12.08
C LYS A 212 -3.83 24.77 12.94
N LEU A 213 -2.51 24.58 13.04
CA LEU A 213 -1.92 23.48 13.83
C LEU A 213 -2.34 23.50 15.31
N ALA A 214 -2.76 24.66 15.84
CA ALA A 214 -3.26 24.79 17.21
C ALA A 214 -4.60 24.07 17.47
N ASP A 215 -5.35 23.77 16.41
CA ASP A 215 -6.65 23.14 16.51
C ASP A 215 -6.47 21.68 16.98
N PRO A 216 -7.05 21.27 18.13
CA PRO A 216 -6.91 19.91 18.66
C PRO A 216 -7.56 18.83 17.76
N ARG A 217 -8.32 19.23 16.74
CA ARG A 217 -8.82 18.32 15.70
C ARG A 217 -7.73 17.94 14.70
N VAL A 218 -6.67 18.73 14.56
CA VAL A 218 -5.49 18.39 13.76
C VAL A 218 -4.69 17.31 14.49
N ARG A 219 -4.93 16.07 14.08
CA ARG A 219 -4.36 14.86 14.65
C ARG A 219 -4.09 13.84 13.54
N GLY A 220 -3.33 12.81 13.84
CA GLY A 220 -2.96 11.75 12.91
C GLY A 220 -1.45 11.59 12.80
N SER A 221 -1.00 10.93 11.74
CA SER A 221 0.41 10.64 11.48
C SER A 221 0.89 11.35 10.21
N VAL A 222 1.96 12.14 10.28
CA VAL A 222 2.50 12.88 9.13
C VAL A 222 3.93 12.43 8.84
N TYR A 223 4.14 11.79 7.69
CA TYR A 223 5.46 11.43 7.21
C TYR A 223 5.88 12.40 6.09
N LEU A 224 6.85 13.26 6.38
CA LEU A 224 7.46 14.15 5.40
C LEU A 224 8.71 13.46 4.84
N GLY A 225 8.64 12.96 3.62
CA GLY A 225 9.77 12.39 2.89
C GLY A 225 10.22 13.30 1.73
N ALA A 226 11.47 13.16 1.31
CA ALA A 226 11.97 13.70 0.05
C ALA A 226 13.28 13.01 -0.36
N GLY A 227 13.63 13.11 -1.65
CA GLY A 227 15.00 12.91 -2.10
C GLY A 227 15.93 14.04 -1.66
N ASN A 228 17.19 13.97 -2.06
CA ASN A 228 18.21 14.97 -1.76
C ASN A 228 18.06 16.24 -2.64
N GLU A 229 16.92 16.92 -2.52
CA GLU A 229 16.51 18.03 -3.36
C GLU A 229 16.69 19.39 -2.66
N ALA A 230 17.64 20.20 -3.15
CA ALA A 230 17.97 21.49 -2.55
C ALA A 230 16.79 22.49 -2.51
N GLU A 231 15.86 22.42 -3.48
CA GLU A 231 14.73 23.34 -3.57
C GLU A 231 13.55 22.93 -2.68
N THR A 232 13.41 21.63 -2.40
CA THR A 232 12.27 21.05 -1.67
C THR A 232 12.53 20.99 -0.17
N ILE A 233 13.75 20.60 0.23
CA ILE A 233 14.16 20.40 1.63
C ILE A 233 13.89 21.63 2.52
N PRO A 234 14.18 22.89 2.11
CA PRO A 234 13.96 24.06 2.97
C PRO A 234 12.49 24.25 3.38
N GLY A 235 11.54 23.95 2.50
CA GLY A 235 10.11 24.03 2.79
C GLY A 235 9.67 22.99 3.82
N LEU A 236 10.13 21.74 3.65
CA LEU A 236 9.88 20.64 4.59
C LEU A 236 10.46 20.94 5.98
N GLN A 237 11.71 21.43 6.03
CA GLN A 237 12.36 21.84 7.27
C GLN A 237 11.64 23.01 7.94
N ALA A 238 11.05 23.94 7.17
CA ALA A 238 10.28 25.03 7.74
C ALA A 238 8.99 24.54 8.41
N LEU A 239 8.28 23.58 7.81
CA LEU A 239 7.15 22.92 8.45
C LEU A 239 7.57 22.12 9.68
N ALA A 240 8.68 21.37 9.61
CA ALA A 240 9.23 20.64 10.75
C ALA A 240 9.50 21.58 11.93
N ARG A 241 10.16 22.72 11.70
CA ARG A 241 10.38 23.75 12.72
C ARG A 241 9.09 24.29 13.33
N LEU A 242 7.98 24.36 12.58
CA LEU A 242 6.66 24.72 13.13
C LEU A 242 6.09 23.64 14.05
N LEU A 243 6.26 22.39 13.66
CA LEU A 243 5.82 21.22 14.41
C LEU A 243 6.67 20.98 15.68
N GLU A 244 7.93 21.43 15.70
CA GLU A 244 8.84 21.34 16.85
C GLU A 244 8.56 22.38 17.95
N ARG A 245 7.90 23.51 17.64
CA ARG A 245 7.76 24.62 18.61
C ARG A 245 6.95 24.26 19.86
N ARG A 246 6.09 23.24 19.77
CA ARG A 246 5.27 22.73 20.87
C ARG A 246 4.81 21.32 20.58
N ALA A 247 4.34 20.63 21.61
CA ALA A 247 3.63 19.38 21.44
C ALA A 247 2.22 19.62 20.86
N TYR A 248 1.82 18.75 19.92
CA TYR A 248 0.48 18.70 19.34
C TYR A 248 -0.15 17.35 19.71
N PRO A 249 -0.93 17.26 20.79
CA PRO A 249 -1.48 15.99 21.25
C PRO A 249 -2.27 15.28 20.14
N GLY A 250 -1.93 14.02 19.88
CA GLY A 250 -2.56 13.22 18.83
C GLY A 250 -2.00 13.45 17.42
N LEU A 251 -1.07 14.38 17.21
CA LEU A 251 -0.36 14.57 15.96
C LEU A 251 1.09 14.05 16.09
N GLU A 252 1.35 12.92 15.44
CA GLU A 252 2.70 12.38 15.29
C GLU A 252 3.27 12.84 13.95
N TRP A 253 4.55 13.19 13.90
CA TRP A 253 5.20 13.53 12.63
C TRP A 253 6.67 13.12 12.59
N THR A 254 7.21 13.00 11.37
CA THR A 254 8.64 12.84 11.12
C THR A 254 9.03 13.49 9.79
N LEU A 255 10.30 13.88 9.67
CA LEU A 255 10.92 14.30 8.41
C LEU A 255 12.12 13.40 8.13
N GLU A 256 12.12 12.75 6.97
CA GLU A 256 13.22 11.91 6.49
C GLU A 256 13.65 12.33 5.08
N VAL A 257 14.95 12.50 4.87
CA VAL A 257 15.54 12.84 3.57
C VAL A 257 16.36 11.65 3.09
N GLU A 258 15.97 11.10 1.96
CA GLU A 258 16.65 10.00 1.26
C GLU A 258 17.88 10.55 0.54
N ARG A 259 19.02 10.55 1.24
CA ARG A 259 20.25 11.25 0.78
C ARG A 259 20.84 10.69 -0.52
N ASP A 260 20.59 9.41 -0.78
CA ASP A 260 21.07 8.68 -1.96
C ASP A 260 20.06 8.71 -3.13
N GLU A 261 18.90 9.34 -2.93
CA GLU A 261 17.82 9.40 -3.92
C GLU A 261 17.66 10.82 -4.46
N ASP A 262 17.23 10.93 -5.72
CA ASP A 262 16.80 12.19 -6.32
C ASP A 262 15.26 12.25 -6.39
N GLN A 263 14.73 13.33 -6.98
CA GLN A 263 13.29 13.54 -7.10
C GLN A 263 12.58 12.42 -7.88
N GLY A 264 13.26 11.79 -8.84
CA GLY A 264 12.69 10.74 -9.68
C GLY A 264 12.64 9.38 -9.00
N THR A 265 13.51 9.13 -8.02
CA THR A 265 13.64 7.81 -7.38
C THR A 265 13.13 7.76 -5.95
N ALA A 266 13.04 8.90 -5.25
CA ALA A 266 12.66 8.97 -3.84
C ALA A 266 11.23 8.47 -3.54
N ALA A 267 10.31 8.51 -4.50
CA ALA A 267 8.91 8.15 -4.30
C ALA A 267 8.71 6.76 -3.68
N VAL A 268 9.48 5.76 -4.15
CA VAL A 268 9.36 4.38 -3.67
C VAL A 268 9.89 4.22 -2.23
N PRO A 269 11.14 4.59 -1.89
CA PRO A 269 11.64 4.49 -0.52
C PRO A 269 10.86 5.37 0.46
N VAL A 270 10.47 6.59 0.07
CA VAL A 270 9.62 7.47 0.91
C VAL A 270 8.28 6.81 1.21
N PHE A 271 7.60 6.28 0.19
CA PHE A 271 6.33 5.59 0.39
C PHE A 271 6.46 4.35 1.28
N PHE A 272 7.47 3.51 1.02
CA PHE A 272 7.76 2.31 1.80
C PHE A 272 8.03 2.62 3.28
N LYS A 273 8.91 3.58 3.56
CA LYS A 273 9.25 3.99 4.92
C LYS A 273 8.10 4.73 5.60
N GLY A 274 7.37 5.56 4.87
CA GLY A 274 6.20 6.29 5.37
C GLY A 274 5.12 5.35 5.90
N LEU A 275 4.78 4.30 5.13
CA LEU A 275 3.83 3.28 5.60
C LEU A 275 4.35 2.55 6.85
N LYS A 276 5.62 2.12 6.85
CA LYS A 276 6.22 1.47 8.02
C LYS A 276 6.24 2.38 9.25
N TRP A 277 6.46 3.68 9.07
CA TRP A 277 6.49 4.63 10.16
C TRP A 277 5.09 4.88 10.74
N ILE A 278 4.06 5.05 9.90
CA ILE A 278 2.67 5.19 10.34
C ILE A 278 2.24 3.95 11.17
N PHE A 279 2.59 2.76 10.68
CA PHE A 279 2.23 1.47 11.28
C PHE A 279 3.35 0.86 12.13
N ARG A 280 4.31 1.64 12.62
CA ARG A 280 5.48 1.12 13.37
C ARG A 280 5.12 0.31 14.62
N ALA A 281 3.93 0.53 15.16
CA ALA A 281 3.37 -0.18 16.31
C ALA A 281 2.47 -1.38 15.91
N TRP A 282 2.30 -1.68 14.62
CA TRP A 282 1.33 -2.68 14.14
C TRP A 282 1.63 -4.11 14.59
N ARG A 283 2.91 -4.46 14.70
CA ARG A 283 3.34 -5.79 15.15
C ARG A 283 3.22 -5.92 16.65
N ILE A 284 2.84 -7.13 17.10
CA ILE A 284 2.89 -7.51 18.51
C ILE A 284 4.34 -7.36 19.04
N PRO A 285 4.57 -6.51 20.06
CA PRO A 285 5.85 -6.45 20.75
C PRO A 285 6.09 -7.75 21.50
N VAL A 286 7.32 -8.26 21.44
CA VAL A 286 7.67 -9.51 22.14
C VAL A 286 7.54 -9.34 23.65
N GLU A 287 7.81 -8.13 24.14
CA GLU A 287 7.72 -7.74 25.54
C GLU A 287 6.27 -7.78 26.03
N ALA A 288 5.30 -7.44 25.18
CA ALA A 288 3.88 -7.57 25.49
C ALA A 288 3.46 -9.04 25.49
N ALA A 289 3.91 -9.81 24.50
CA ALA A 289 3.63 -11.26 24.43
C ALA A 289 4.20 -12.04 25.63
N ALA A 290 5.40 -11.68 26.09
CA ALA A 290 6.03 -12.28 27.27
C ALA A 290 5.23 -12.05 28.57
N LYS A 291 4.45 -10.96 28.64
CA LYS A 291 3.56 -10.65 29.76
C LYS A 291 2.20 -11.35 29.69
N GLY A 292 1.91 -12.07 28.60
CA GLY A 292 0.68 -12.85 28.41
C GLY A 292 -0.41 -12.14 27.61
N LEU A 293 -1.56 -12.81 27.47
CA LEU A 293 -2.59 -12.43 26.48
C LEU A 293 -3.23 -11.08 26.81
N ASP A 294 -3.42 -10.79 28.09
CA ASP A 294 -4.04 -9.53 28.52
C ASP A 294 -3.16 -8.32 28.19
N ALA A 295 -1.84 -8.46 28.30
CA ALA A 295 -0.91 -7.40 27.88
C ALA A 295 -0.93 -7.20 26.35
N VAL A 296 -1.04 -8.27 25.57
CA VAL A 296 -1.21 -8.17 24.11
C VAL A 296 -2.56 -7.52 23.75
N ARG A 297 -3.65 -7.90 24.42
CA ARG A 297 -4.97 -7.29 24.22
C ARG A 297 -4.98 -5.81 24.58
N ALA A 298 -4.35 -5.42 25.70
CA ALA A 298 -4.21 -4.02 26.09
C ALA A 298 -3.41 -3.21 25.06
N TYR A 299 -2.34 -3.79 24.50
CA TYR A 299 -1.58 -3.16 23.43
C TYR A 299 -2.43 -2.92 22.17
N TYR A 300 -3.20 -3.94 21.75
CA TYR A 300 -4.08 -3.83 20.58
C TYR A 300 -5.31 -2.94 20.81
N ALA A 301 -5.78 -2.80 22.05
CA ALA A 301 -6.78 -1.81 22.40
C ALA A 301 -6.25 -0.39 22.16
N GLY A 302 -4.99 -0.11 22.53
CA GLY A 302 -4.32 1.16 22.22
C GLY A 302 -4.14 1.39 20.71
N LEU A 303 -3.84 0.35 19.93
CA LEU A 303 -3.84 0.46 18.47
C LEU A 303 -5.25 0.77 17.92
N SER A 304 -6.28 0.13 18.47
CA SER A 304 -7.67 0.34 18.04
C SER A 304 -8.12 1.78 18.29
N GLU A 305 -7.73 2.35 19.43
CA GLU A 305 -7.93 3.78 19.73
C GLU A 305 -7.17 4.67 18.74
N LYS A 306 -5.89 4.39 18.48
CA LYS A 306 -5.05 5.17 17.56
C LYS A 306 -5.61 5.19 16.13
N PHE A 307 -6.03 4.04 15.63
CA PHE A 307 -6.48 3.89 14.24
C PHE A 307 -8.00 4.11 14.08
N GLY A 308 -8.76 4.18 15.18
CA GLY A 308 -10.18 4.47 15.16
C GLY A 308 -11.06 3.32 14.69
N TYR A 309 -10.59 2.07 14.77
CA TYR A 309 -11.38 0.87 14.48
C TYR A 309 -10.89 -0.32 15.30
N ASP A 310 -11.74 -1.34 15.47
CA ASP A 310 -11.40 -2.55 16.23
C ASP A 310 -10.32 -3.37 15.52
N ILE A 311 -9.21 -3.63 16.24
CA ILE A 311 -8.10 -4.46 15.77
C ILE A 311 -8.02 -5.69 16.70
N PRO A 312 -8.67 -6.80 16.35
CA PRO A 312 -8.73 -7.97 17.22
C PRO A 312 -7.40 -8.73 17.25
N VAL A 313 -7.08 -9.28 18.42
CA VAL A 313 -6.00 -10.26 18.58
C VAL A 313 -6.53 -11.64 18.23
N THR A 314 -6.31 -12.07 17.00
CA THR A 314 -6.76 -13.37 16.49
C THR A 314 -5.69 -14.45 16.62
N GLU A 315 -6.09 -15.71 16.43
CA GLU A 315 -5.15 -16.83 16.30
C GLU A 315 -4.13 -16.57 15.18
N LYS A 316 -4.60 -16.07 14.04
CA LYS A 316 -3.78 -15.71 12.88
C LYS A 316 -2.77 -14.61 13.22
N THR A 317 -3.18 -13.61 14.00
CA THR A 317 -2.31 -12.50 14.43
C THR A 317 -1.15 -13.00 15.30
N LEU A 318 -1.44 -13.88 16.27
CA LEU A 318 -0.41 -14.49 17.12
C LEU A 318 0.50 -15.44 16.34
N ALA A 319 -0.09 -16.28 15.48
CA ALA A 319 0.63 -17.23 14.64
C ALA A 319 1.57 -16.53 13.64
N GLY A 320 1.09 -15.48 12.97
CA GLY A 320 1.87 -14.70 12.01
C GLY A 320 3.13 -14.11 12.63
N ARG A 321 2.98 -13.47 13.81
CA ARG A 321 4.13 -12.95 14.56
C ARG A 321 5.10 -14.04 14.99
N GLY A 322 4.61 -15.17 15.50
CA GLY A 322 5.46 -16.30 15.88
C GLY A 322 6.25 -16.86 14.69
N LEU A 323 5.60 -17.10 13.55
CA LEU A 323 6.24 -17.61 12.33
C LEU A 323 7.30 -16.65 11.79
N GLN A 324 7.07 -15.34 11.94
CA GLN A 324 8.05 -14.34 11.58
C GLN A 324 9.28 -14.38 12.49
N LEU A 325 9.10 -14.52 13.81
CA LEU A 325 10.22 -14.66 14.76
C LEU A 325 11.04 -15.92 14.50
N VAL A 326 10.40 -17.02 14.03
CA VAL A 326 11.12 -18.20 13.55
C VAL A 326 12.04 -17.87 12.36
N ARG A 327 11.57 -17.06 11.39
CA ARG A 327 12.40 -16.63 10.24
C ARG A 327 13.58 -15.75 10.69
N GLU A 328 13.39 -14.96 11.73
CA GLU A 328 14.42 -14.14 12.37
C GLU A 328 15.34 -14.93 13.30
N GLN A 329 15.14 -16.26 13.43
CA GLN A 329 15.88 -17.14 14.35
C GLN A 329 15.73 -16.77 15.84
N ARG A 330 14.69 -16.01 16.19
CA ARG A 330 14.32 -15.64 17.57
C ARG A 330 13.42 -16.70 18.18
N PHE A 331 13.96 -17.90 18.37
CA PHE A 331 13.18 -19.09 18.70
C PHE A 331 12.49 -19.03 20.08
N ASP A 332 13.13 -18.44 21.09
CA ASP A 332 12.52 -18.30 22.43
C ASP A 332 11.30 -17.37 22.40
N ASP A 333 11.40 -16.27 21.67
CA ASP A 333 10.30 -15.32 21.48
C ASP A 333 9.16 -15.95 20.67
N ALA A 334 9.49 -16.73 19.65
CA ALA A 334 8.52 -17.50 18.88
C ALA A 334 7.81 -18.56 19.77
N ALA A 335 8.55 -19.24 20.65
CA ALA A 335 8.00 -20.19 21.61
C ALA A 335 6.99 -19.51 22.53
N ALA A 336 7.33 -18.36 23.09
CA ALA A 336 6.43 -17.60 23.96
C ALA A 336 5.11 -17.26 23.26
N LEU A 337 5.17 -16.80 22.01
CA LEU A 337 3.97 -16.48 21.22
C LEU A 337 3.16 -17.69 20.80
N PHE A 338 3.78 -18.77 20.36
CA PHE A 338 3.05 -19.98 19.99
C PHE A 338 2.44 -20.67 21.20
N MET A 339 3.11 -20.67 22.36
CA MET A 339 2.54 -21.15 23.61
C MET A 339 1.37 -20.29 24.06
N LEU A 340 1.48 -18.96 23.93
CA LEU A 340 0.37 -18.05 24.19
C LEU A 340 -0.82 -18.34 23.28
N ASN A 341 -0.58 -18.54 21.98
CA ASN A 341 -1.59 -18.87 20.99
C ASN A 341 -2.29 -20.21 21.31
N ALA A 342 -1.53 -21.27 21.60
CA ALA A 342 -2.08 -22.58 21.94
C ALA A 342 -2.88 -22.58 23.25
N ARG A 343 -2.57 -21.69 24.20
CA ARG A 343 -3.40 -21.48 25.41
C ARG A 343 -4.68 -20.70 25.10
N ALA A 344 -4.61 -19.70 24.23
CA ALA A 344 -5.77 -18.90 23.82
C ALA A 344 -6.74 -19.69 22.93
N TYR A 345 -6.23 -20.64 22.14
CA TYR A 345 -6.99 -21.45 21.19
C TYR A 345 -6.71 -22.95 21.42
N PRO A 346 -7.14 -23.52 22.56
CA PRO A 346 -6.77 -24.88 22.97
C PRO A 346 -7.35 -25.99 22.09
N ASP A 347 -8.33 -25.68 21.23
CA ASP A 347 -8.93 -26.62 20.30
C ASP A 347 -8.43 -26.47 18.86
N SER A 348 -7.55 -25.51 18.60
CA SER A 348 -6.94 -25.34 17.28
C SER A 348 -5.78 -26.31 17.07
N HIS A 349 -5.89 -27.18 16.08
CA HIS A 349 -4.75 -27.99 15.63
C HIS A 349 -3.61 -27.13 15.07
N ALA A 350 -3.92 -25.99 14.43
CA ALA A 350 -2.93 -25.11 13.82
C ALA A 350 -2.05 -24.45 14.88
N ALA A 351 -2.61 -24.09 16.03
CA ALA A 351 -1.85 -23.56 17.16
C ALA A 351 -0.77 -24.55 17.65
N PHE A 352 -1.11 -25.85 17.74
CA PHE A 352 -0.14 -26.89 18.10
C PHE A 352 0.82 -27.25 16.97
N GLN A 353 0.38 -27.20 15.71
CA GLN A 353 1.26 -27.41 14.56
C GLN A 353 2.36 -26.34 14.47
N ASN A 354 2.06 -25.08 14.82
CA ASN A 354 3.08 -24.03 14.88
C ASN A 354 4.14 -24.30 15.96
N LEU A 355 3.75 -24.84 17.11
CA LEU A 355 4.71 -25.30 18.13
C LEU A 355 5.55 -26.47 17.60
N ALA A 356 4.93 -27.46 16.97
CA ALA A 356 5.66 -28.58 16.37
C ALA A 356 6.69 -28.11 15.34
N PHE A 357 6.29 -27.20 14.45
CA PHE A 357 7.17 -26.57 13.47
C PHE A 357 8.35 -25.85 14.12
N LEU A 358 8.12 -25.05 15.17
CA LEU A 358 9.20 -24.40 15.92
C LEU A 358 10.19 -25.42 16.50
N TYR A 359 9.70 -26.48 17.14
CA TYR A 359 10.55 -27.48 17.76
C TYR A 359 11.36 -28.28 16.73
N GLU A 360 10.82 -28.53 15.53
CA GLU A 360 11.61 -29.07 14.41
C GLU A 360 12.75 -28.13 14.02
N ARG A 361 12.50 -26.82 13.95
CA ARG A 361 13.51 -25.81 13.57
C ARG A 361 14.69 -25.76 14.54
N ILE A 362 14.44 -25.96 15.84
CA ILE A 362 15.49 -26.03 16.86
C ILE A 362 16.00 -27.45 17.11
N ARG A 363 15.55 -28.44 16.33
CA ARG A 363 15.96 -29.85 16.39
C ARG A 363 15.63 -30.55 17.72
N ASP A 364 14.61 -30.09 18.42
CA ASP A 364 14.01 -30.82 19.54
C ASP A 364 12.94 -31.76 18.99
N TRP A 365 13.39 -32.90 18.47
CA TRP A 365 12.54 -33.88 17.81
C TRP A 365 11.49 -34.46 18.75
N LYS A 366 11.81 -34.56 20.05
CA LYS A 366 10.90 -35.09 21.07
C LYS A 366 9.71 -34.15 21.27
N GLN A 367 9.96 -32.85 21.46
CA GLN A 367 8.89 -31.87 21.60
C GLN A 367 8.11 -31.70 20.28
N ALA A 368 8.81 -31.67 19.15
CA ALA A 368 8.17 -31.58 17.84
C ALA A 368 7.19 -32.74 17.60
N ALA A 369 7.59 -33.97 17.87
CA ALA A 369 6.72 -35.15 17.77
C ALA A 369 5.51 -35.03 18.70
N ALA A 370 5.72 -34.64 19.97
CA ALA A 370 4.63 -34.49 20.94
C ALA A 370 3.59 -33.43 20.50
N TYR A 371 4.02 -32.30 19.94
CA TYR A 371 3.10 -31.28 19.44
C TYR A 371 2.40 -31.67 18.14
N TYR A 372 3.03 -32.48 17.27
CA TYR A 372 2.33 -33.08 16.14
C TYR A 372 1.25 -34.07 16.58
N GLU A 373 1.49 -34.89 17.60
CA GLU A 373 0.46 -35.76 18.18
C GLU A 373 -0.72 -34.95 18.72
N LYS A 374 -0.42 -33.86 19.43
CA LYS A 374 -1.44 -32.95 19.95
C LYS A 374 -2.21 -32.25 18.82
N ALA A 375 -1.54 -31.81 17.76
CA ALA A 375 -2.20 -31.28 16.58
C ALA A 375 -3.12 -32.33 15.92
N ALA A 376 -2.69 -33.60 15.86
CA ALA A 376 -3.52 -34.70 15.35
C ALA A 376 -4.76 -34.96 16.22
N GLU A 377 -4.61 -34.91 17.55
CA GLU A 377 -5.71 -35.02 18.50
C GLU A 377 -6.75 -33.92 18.25
N LYS A 378 -6.30 -32.67 18.10
CA LYS A 378 -7.19 -31.52 17.87
C LYS A 378 -7.84 -31.49 16.49
N ALA A 379 -7.16 -31.98 15.46
CA ALA A 379 -7.77 -32.18 14.15
C ALA A 379 -8.88 -33.25 14.22
N GLY A 380 -8.64 -34.32 15.00
CA GLY A 380 -9.64 -35.29 15.39
C GLY A 380 -10.36 -35.97 14.22
N SER A 381 -11.59 -36.40 14.45
CA SER A 381 -12.47 -36.97 13.42
C SER A 381 -13.09 -35.91 12.49
N ALA A 382 -13.06 -34.62 12.89
CA ALA A 382 -13.54 -33.52 12.07
C ALA A 382 -12.65 -33.28 10.84
N GLN A 383 -11.35 -33.58 10.95
CA GLN A 383 -10.36 -33.43 9.86
C GLN A 383 -9.45 -34.68 9.78
N PRO A 384 -9.98 -35.84 9.35
CA PRO A 384 -9.29 -37.12 9.47
C PRO A 384 -7.99 -37.21 8.66
N ASP A 385 -7.96 -36.64 7.45
CA ASP A 385 -6.76 -36.61 6.62
C ASP A 385 -5.65 -35.75 7.25
N LEU A 386 -6.03 -34.63 7.85
CA LEU A 386 -5.09 -33.75 8.52
C LEU A 386 -4.55 -34.39 9.81
N ALA A 387 -5.43 -35.05 10.58
CA ALA A 387 -5.02 -35.82 11.75
C ALA A 387 -4.04 -36.95 11.37
N LYS A 388 -4.30 -37.66 10.26
CA LYS A 388 -3.41 -38.68 9.71
C LYS A 388 -2.05 -38.10 9.31
N TYR A 389 -2.04 -36.95 8.63
CA TYR A 389 -0.82 -36.24 8.27
C TYR A 389 0.03 -35.90 9.50
N TYR A 390 -0.57 -35.31 10.53
CA TYR A 390 0.16 -34.95 11.75
C TYR A 390 0.72 -36.18 12.49
N ARG A 391 -0.04 -37.28 12.59
CA ARG A 391 0.49 -38.54 13.16
C ARG A 391 1.69 -39.06 12.38
N ALA A 392 1.66 -38.99 11.04
CA ALA A 392 2.79 -39.40 10.22
C ALA A 392 4.04 -38.52 10.45
N GLN A 393 3.86 -37.21 10.66
CA GLN A 393 4.98 -36.33 11.05
C GLN A 393 5.53 -36.68 12.42
N ALA A 394 4.68 -36.93 13.42
CA ALA A 394 5.12 -37.36 14.74
C ALA A 394 5.95 -38.66 14.69
N GLU A 395 5.48 -39.68 13.98
CA GLU A 395 6.20 -40.95 13.83
C GLU A 395 7.52 -40.82 13.06
N ARG A 396 7.59 -39.91 12.09
CA ARG A 396 8.84 -39.61 11.36
C ARG A 396 9.92 -39.07 12.30
N LEU A 397 9.55 -38.23 13.27
CA LEU A 397 10.49 -37.55 14.17
C LEU A 397 10.94 -38.41 15.36
N LYS A 398 10.28 -39.55 15.61
CA LYS A 398 10.67 -40.51 16.66
C LYS A 398 11.77 -41.49 16.22
N LYS A 399 12.03 -41.58 14.92
CA LYS A 399 13.10 -42.38 14.31
C LYS A 399 14.38 -41.58 14.25
#